data_AF-A0A2N2ZYE1-F1
#
_entry.id   AF-A0A2N2ZYE1-F1
#
_cell.length_a   1.000
_cell.length_b   1.000
_cell.length_c   1.000
_cell.angle_alpha   90.00
_cell.angle_beta   90.00
_cell.angle_gamma   90.00
#
_symmetry.space_group_name_H-M   'P 1'
#
loop_
_entity.id
_entity.type
_entity.pdbx_description
1 polymer ?
#
loop_
_entity_poly.entity_id
_entity_poly.type
_entity_poly.pdbx_seq_one_letter_code
_entity_poly.pdbx_strand_id
1 'polypeptide(L)'
;MKKQLLILILAIFAFGFSSAVYGQVVPRALECIDLDDPLNVVAGQPYTYDVNVPTPVGTKTYHWFVTQDVNMISAGGVIANIQLVGGSILATGSASYNDDSNLLDEVTLTFQSFTLNPTEYVFLGILVENTDGTGCVTNNFKVYRIRPVHAFSLDIANVQADGTVLGADYGANIDNCLAEIVSAQYDAVEDAIDYQFGVNTFYYAVAAANFSGSWQLRVELTGLTLSQRATITWGYTFATAGDNPIAPAGSVDGEFTSTVPVAAQGGSVGLAGETIYIRMVIDHGNLFEGIALSQYALAVNGNLLTSGGALVANGADVHHTGTPCAQVDFDDIALQSLKPRPDIQSVNPAPQGYLDIGN
;
A
#
# COMPACT_ATOMS: atom_id res chain seq x y z
N MET A 1 45.95 18.79 -23.48
CA MET A 1 44.71 18.26 -24.09
C MET A 1 44.23 16.93 -23.51
N LYS A 2 45.09 16.05 -22.94
CA LYS A 2 44.63 14.78 -22.32
C LYS A 2 43.78 14.90 -21.04
N LYS A 3 43.89 16.00 -20.29
CA LYS A 3 43.13 16.20 -19.03
C LYS A 3 41.69 16.68 -19.23
N GLN A 4 41.36 17.24 -20.41
CA GLN A 4 40.01 17.70 -20.72
C GLN A 4 39.08 16.56 -21.18
N LEU A 5 39.64 15.49 -21.76
CA LEU A 5 38.87 14.31 -22.16
C LEU A 5 38.35 13.51 -20.94
N LEU A 6 39.12 13.46 -19.85
CA LEU A 6 38.74 12.73 -18.63
C LEU A 6 37.58 13.39 -17.88
N ILE A 7 37.54 14.73 -17.86
CA ILE A 7 36.46 15.50 -17.21
C ILE A 7 35.15 15.37 -18.01
N LEU A 8 35.23 15.32 -19.35
CA LEU A 8 34.06 15.12 -20.20
C LEU A 8 33.45 13.72 -20.04
N ILE A 9 34.30 12.68 -19.90
CA ILE A 9 33.84 11.30 -19.68
C ILE A 9 33.22 11.14 -18.28
N LEU A 10 33.77 11.77 -17.23
CA LEU A 10 33.15 11.75 -15.90
C LEU A 10 31.81 12.50 -15.85
N ALA A 11 31.65 13.60 -16.60
CA ALA A 11 30.39 14.32 -16.67
C ALA A 11 29.28 13.50 -17.35
N ILE A 12 29.60 12.72 -18.39
CA ILE A 12 28.63 11.86 -19.08
C ILE A 12 28.15 10.71 -18.17
N PHE A 13 29.00 10.18 -17.28
CA PHE A 13 28.58 9.19 -16.28
C PHE A 13 27.72 9.79 -15.15
N ALA A 14 27.83 11.09 -14.86
CA ALA A 14 27.00 11.75 -13.84
C ALA A 14 25.57 12.06 -14.34
N PHE A 15 25.36 12.20 -15.65
CA PHE A 15 24.04 12.42 -16.26
C PHE A 15 23.36 11.13 -16.76
N GLY A 16 24.07 9.99 -16.80
CA GLY A 16 23.54 8.71 -17.28
C GLY A 16 22.86 7.83 -16.23
N PHE A 17 22.86 8.25 -14.95
CA PHE A 17 22.20 7.55 -13.84
C PHE A 17 21.24 8.48 -13.10
N SER A 18 20.42 9.24 -13.82
CA SER A 18 19.10 9.52 -13.26
C SER A 18 18.42 8.16 -13.18
N SER A 19 18.48 7.51 -12.02
CA SER A 19 17.49 6.51 -11.67
C SER A 19 16.15 7.16 -12.01
N ALA A 20 15.46 6.62 -13.01
CA ALA A 20 14.04 6.90 -13.12
C ALA A 20 13.48 6.46 -11.78
N VAL A 21 13.27 7.44 -10.88
CA VAL A 21 12.47 7.26 -9.70
C VAL A 21 11.09 7.11 -10.27
N TYR A 22 10.74 5.88 -10.66
CA TYR A 22 9.40 5.54 -11.12
C TYR A 22 8.47 6.03 -10.02
N GLY A 23 7.61 6.98 -10.38
CA GLY A 23 6.88 7.81 -9.43
C GLY A 23 6.12 6.93 -8.46
N GLN A 24 6.48 7.01 -7.19
CA GLN A 24 5.65 6.46 -6.12
C GLN A 24 4.27 7.11 -6.24
N VAL A 25 3.23 6.28 -6.27
CA VAL A 25 1.86 6.79 -6.25
C VAL A 25 1.54 7.14 -4.81
N VAL A 26 1.10 8.38 -4.59
CA VAL A 26 0.75 8.87 -3.26
C VAL A 26 -0.71 8.49 -2.98
N PRO A 27 -1.01 7.73 -1.90
CA PRO A 27 -2.37 7.38 -1.51
C PRO A 27 -3.30 8.60 -1.42
N ARG A 28 -4.60 8.39 -1.65
CA ARG A 28 -5.61 9.42 -1.38
C ARG A 28 -5.63 9.73 0.11
N ALA A 29 -5.71 11.03 0.42
CA ALA A 29 -5.87 11.47 1.80
C ALA A 29 -7.23 11.00 2.33
N LEU A 30 -7.25 10.51 3.56
CA LEU A 30 -8.49 10.13 4.24
C LEU A 30 -9.19 11.38 4.76
N GLU A 31 -10.35 11.71 4.20
CA GLU A 31 -11.15 12.87 4.62
C GLU A 31 -11.99 12.58 5.88
N CYS A 32 -12.15 11.30 6.18
CA CYS A 32 -13.03 10.77 7.21
C CYS A 32 -12.35 10.56 8.58
N ILE A 33 -11.03 10.81 8.66
CA ILE A 33 -10.23 10.74 9.89
C ILE A 33 -9.42 12.03 10.02
N ASP A 34 -9.40 12.61 11.22
CA ASP A 34 -8.49 13.71 11.54
C ASP A 34 -7.09 13.16 11.78
N LEU A 35 -6.22 13.29 10.77
CA LEU A 35 -4.86 12.76 10.79
C LEU A 35 -3.92 13.58 11.70
N ASP A 36 -4.32 14.79 12.07
CA ASP A 36 -3.54 15.73 12.89
C ASP A 36 -3.91 15.64 14.39
N ASP A 37 -4.84 14.76 14.78
CA ASP A 37 -5.25 14.59 16.17
C ASP A 37 -4.28 13.65 16.93
N PRO A 38 -3.40 14.18 17.81
CA PRO A 38 -2.42 13.37 18.52
C PRO A 38 -3.05 12.46 19.59
N LEU A 39 -4.34 12.61 19.91
CA LEU A 39 -5.05 11.67 20.78
C LEU A 39 -5.71 10.54 20.00
N ASN A 40 -5.95 10.73 18.69
CA ASN A 40 -6.58 9.77 17.80
C ASN A 40 -5.60 9.29 16.72
N VAL A 41 -4.56 8.59 17.15
CA VAL A 41 -3.36 8.30 16.33
C VAL A 41 -3.61 7.28 15.23
N VAL A 42 -2.95 7.48 14.09
CA VAL A 42 -2.91 6.53 12.98
C VAL A 42 -1.56 5.80 12.92
N ALA A 43 -1.60 4.52 12.53
CA ALA A 43 -0.41 3.70 12.40
C ALA A 43 0.60 4.29 11.40
N GLY A 44 1.88 4.21 11.73
CA GLY A 44 2.96 4.67 10.85
C GLY A 44 3.13 6.19 10.75
N GLN A 45 2.28 6.99 11.40
CA GLN A 45 2.45 8.45 11.50
C GLN A 45 3.25 8.84 12.75
N PRO A 46 4.18 9.81 12.65
CA PRO A 46 4.78 10.44 13.81
C PRO A 46 3.84 11.48 14.43
N TYR A 47 3.66 11.41 15.75
CA TYR A 47 2.95 12.42 16.54
C TYR A 47 3.90 13.02 17.57
N THR A 48 3.94 14.34 17.64
CA THR A 48 4.73 15.09 18.62
C THR A 48 3.85 15.53 19.78
N TYR A 49 4.34 15.29 20.99
CA TYR A 49 3.69 15.70 22.24
C TYR A 49 4.66 16.57 23.03
N ASP A 50 4.22 17.75 23.40
CA ASP A 50 4.97 18.71 24.19
C ASP A 50 4.22 19.14 25.44
N VAL A 51 4.94 19.56 26.47
CA VAL A 51 4.37 20.16 27.68
C VAL A 51 5.11 21.43 28.07
N ASN A 52 4.37 22.48 28.39
CA ASN A 52 4.97 23.65 29.02
C ASN A 52 4.86 23.57 30.54
N VAL A 53 6.00 23.57 31.23
CA VAL A 53 6.06 23.55 32.71
C VAL A 53 6.78 24.81 33.21
N PRO A 54 6.12 25.98 33.27
CA PRO A 54 6.78 27.23 33.63
C PRO A 54 7.02 27.37 35.15
N THR A 55 6.29 26.62 35.98
CA THR A 55 6.33 26.73 37.44
C THR A 55 6.31 25.35 38.11
N PRO A 56 6.94 25.18 39.29
CA PRO A 56 7.86 26.13 39.95
C PRO A 56 9.18 26.27 39.19
N VAL A 57 9.97 27.30 39.50
CA VAL A 57 11.32 27.45 38.91
C VAL A 57 12.26 26.36 39.45
N GLY A 58 13.18 25.89 38.60
CA GLY A 58 14.11 24.82 38.95
C GLY A 58 14.59 24.05 37.72
N THR A 59 15.50 23.11 37.93
CA THR A 59 15.91 22.16 36.89
C THR A 59 14.87 21.06 36.79
N LYS A 60 14.45 20.74 35.56
CA LYS A 60 13.39 19.76 35.29
C LYS A 60 13.91 18.57 34.51
N THR A 61 13.38 17.39 34.83
CA THR A 61 13.47 16.19 34.01
C THR A 61 12.08 15.75 33.58
N TYR A 62 11.99 15.15 32.40
CA TYR A 62 10.75 14.81 31.72
C TYR A 62 10.78 13.35 31.31
N HIS A 63 10.09 12.50 32.06
CA HIS A 63 9.97 11.08 31.76
C HIS A 63 8.69 10.80 30.97
N TRP A 64 8.85 10.65 29.66
CA TRP A 64 7.79 10.25 28.75
C TRP A 64 7.73 8.72 28.62
N PHE A 65 6.56 8.12 28.76
CA PHE A 65 6.41 6.67 28.58
C PHE A 65 5.02 6.29 28.08
N VAL A 66 4.93 5.22 27.29
CA VAL A 66 3.65 4.63 26.91
C VAL A 66 3.40 3.38 27.72
N THR A 67 2.16 3.16 28.14
CA THR A 67 1.73 1.96 28.86
C THR A 67 0.30 1.60 28.53
N GLN A 68 -0.07 0.35 28.83
CA GLN A 68 -1.45 -0.11 28.85
C GLN A 68 -2.00 -0.30 30.26
N ASP A 69 -1.15 -0.13 31.27
CA ASP A 69 -1.56 -0.33 32.66
C ASP A 69 -2.40 0.85 33.15
N VAL A 70 -3.55 0.52 33.74
CA VAL A 70 -4.43 1.51 34.38
C VAL A 70 -3.85 2.07 35.69
N ASN A 71 -2.90 1.35 36.30
CA ASN A 71 -2.20 1.76 37.51
C ASN A 71 -0.78 2.16 37.17
N MET A 72 -0.53 3.47 37.03
CA MET A 72 0.75 3.97 36.50
C MET A 72 1.74 4.40 37.59
N ILE A 73 1.24 4.94 38.69
CA ILE A 73 2.04 5.45 39.81
C ILE A 73 1.63 4.73 41.10
N SER A 74 2.60 4.32 41.89
CA SER A 74 2.40 3.86 43.27
C SER A 74 3.57 4.27 44.14
N ALA A 75 3.29 4.64 45.40
CA ALA A 75 4.29 5.13 46.35
C ALA A 75 5.22 6.25 45.80
N GLY A 76 4.72 7.06 44.84
CA GLY A 76 5.46 8.17 44.24
C GLY A 76 6.37 7.81 43.06
N GLY A 77 6.42 6.55 42.63
CA GLY A 77 7.19 6.10 41.46
C GLY A 77 6.32 5.48 40.36
N VAL A 78 6.85 5.44 39.14
CA VAL A 78 6.24 4.73 38.01
C VAL A 78 6.31 3.22 38.25
N ILE A 79 5.15 2.58 38.25
CA ILE A 79 5.00 1.11 38.38
C ILE A 79 4.43 0.47 37.12
N ALA A 80 4.10 1.29 36.12
CA ALA A 80 3.55 0.83 34.86
C ALA A 80 4.54 -0.08 34.13
N ASN A 81 4.03 -1.10 33.45
CA ASN A 81 4.75 -1.82 32.42
C ASN A 81 4.91 -0.88 31.22
N ILE A 82 6.08 -0.25 31.13
CA ILE A 82 6.41 0.68 30.06
C ILE A 82 6.61 -0.11 28.76
N GLN A 83 5.94 0.33 27.70
CA GLN A 83 6.06 -0.25 26.37
C GLN A 83 7.45 0.01 25.81
N LEU A 84 8.12 -1.04 25.38
CA LEU A 84 9.36 -0.92 24.63
C LEU A 84 9.06 -0.55 23.17
N VAL A 85 10.04 0.07 22.50
CA VAL A 85 10.00 0.24 21.05
C VAL A 85 9.93 -1.14 20.39
N GLY A 86 9.00 -1.31 19.44
CA GLY A 86 8.63 -2.60 18.87
C GLY A 86 7.42 -3.27 19.54
N GLY A 87 6.96 -2.76 20.69
CA GLY A 87 5.65 -3.03 21.30
C GLY A 87 4.59 -2.09 20.71
N SER A 88 3.68 -1.50 21.50
CA SER A 88 2.63 -0.59 20.98
C SER A 88 3.16 0.65 20.22
N ILE A 89 4.44 0.99 20.42
CA ILE A 89 5.18 2.01 19.67
C ILE A 89 6.07 1.31 18.65
N LEU A 90 6.01 1.72 17.37
CA LEU A 90 6.93 1.26 16.32
C LEU A 90 8.30 1.90 16.46
N ALA A 91 8.33 3.21 16.67
CA ALA A 91 9.54 4.00 16.71
C ALA A 91 9.36 5.26 17.57
N THR A 92 10.48 5.75 18.09
CA THR A 92 10.57 7.08 18.69
C THR A 92 11.46 7.95 17.80
N GLY A 93 10.96 9.13 17.45
CA GLY A 93 11.74 10.15 16.75
C GLY A 93 12.66 10.94 17.69
N SER A 94 12.49 10.77 19.02
CA SER A 94 13.23 11.50 20.04
C SER A 94 13.99 10.54 20.98
N ALA A 95 15.18 10.95 21.41
CA ALA A 95 15.94 10.26 22.47
C ALA A 95 15.25 10.37 23.85
N SER A 96 14.23 11.21 23.97
CA SER A 96 13.50 11.51 25.21
C SER A 96 12.53 10.42 25.69
N TYR A 97 12.26 9.40 24.87
CA TYR A 97 11.31 8.36 25.22
C TYR A 97 11.89 7.37 26.25
N ASN A 98 11.15 7.18 27.34
CA ASN A 98 11.48 6.30 28.45
C ASN A 98 12.90 6.55 29.03
N ASP A 99 13.26 7.83 29.16
CA ASP A 99 14.50 8.28 29.77
C ASP A 99 14.18 9.18 30.98
N ASP A 100 14.44 8.67 32.18
CA ASP A 100 14.18 9.37 33.45
C ASP A 100 15.10 10.61 33.63
N SER A 101 16.17 10.72 32.85
CA SER A 101 17.14 11.82 32.89
C SER A 101 16.93 12.87 31.80
N ASN A 102 15.93 12.67 30.93
CA ASN A 102 15.67 13.53 29.80
C ASN A 102 15.31 14.96 30.24
N LEU A 103 15.90 15.96 29.57
CA LEU A 103 15.68 17.39 29.84
C LEU A 103 14.73 18.06 28.84
N LEU A 104 14.33 17.35 27.78
CA LEU A 104 13.44 17.88 26.75
C LEU A 104 11.98 17.68 27.16
N ASP A 105 11.19 18.73 26.98
CA ASP A 105 9.76 18.78 27.26
C ASP A 105 8.89 18.29 26.10
N GLU A 106 9.49 17.57 25.15
CA GLU A 106 8.87 17.06 23.93
C GLU A 106 9.25 15.59 23.67
N VAL A 107 8.31 14.81 23.12
CA VAL A 107 8.55 13.47 22.58
C VAL A 107 7.81 13.28 21.26
N THR A 108 8.44 12.61 20.29
CA THR A 108 7.80 12.22 19.03
C THR A 108 7.71 10.70 18.93
N LEU A 109 6.49 10.18 18.73
CA LEU A 109 6.18 8.75 18.74
C LEU A 109 5.47 8.33 17.46
N THR A 110 5.81 7.14 16.95
CA THR A 110 5.09 6.47 15.86
C THR A 110 4.44 5.20 16.39
N PHE A 111 3.13 5.05 16.19
CA PHE A 111 2.35 3.94 16.74
C PHE A 111 2.21 2.78 15.75
N GLN A 112 2.09 1.55 16.27
CA GLN A 112 1.78 0.38 15.42
C GLN A 112 0.33 0.42 14.95
N SER A 113 0.03 -0.38 13.93
CA SER A 113 -1.35 -0.77 13.69
C SER A 113 -1.74 -1.83 14.71
N PHE A 114 -2.84 -1.58 15.43
CA PHE A 114 -3.42 -2.55 16.34
C PHE A 114 -4.93 -2.35 16.39
N THR A 115 -5.65 -3.47 16.42
CA THR A 115 -7.07 -3.43 16.78
C THR A 115 -7.15 -2.97 18.22
N LEU A 116 -7.83 -1.85 18.47
CA LEU A 116 -8.21 -1.46 19.83
C LEU A 116 -8.97 -2.62 20.46
N ASN A 117 -8.31 -3.32 21.39
CA ASN A 117 -9.05 -4.10 22.35
C ASN A 117 -9.75 -3.09 23.27
N PRO A 118 -11.10 -3.03 23.31
CA PRO A 118 -11.81 -2.05 24.13
C PRO A 118 -11.52 -2.21 25.63
N THR A 119 -10.90 -3.31 26.07
CA THR A 119 -10.43 -3.51 27.44
C THR A 119 -8.96 -3.13 27.66
N GLU A 120 -8.17 -2.89 26.61
CA GLU A 120 -6.77 -2.47 26.70
C GLU A 120 -6.63 -1.03 26.19
N TYR A 121 -6.49 -0.11 27.14
CA TYR A 121 -6.26 1.29 26.84
C TYR A 121 -4.78 1.53 26.57
N VAL A 122 -4.45 2.45 25.68
CA VAL A 122 -3.08 2.94 25.53
C VAL A 122 -3.01 4.34 26.14
N PHE A 123 -1.98 4.56 26.95
CA PHE A 123 -1.75 5.80 27.64
C PHE A 123 -0.35 6.31 27.36
N LEU A 124 -0.22 7.62 27.13
CA LEU A 124 1.04 8.33 27.15
C LEU A 124 1.12 9.09 28.48
N GLY A 125 2.03 8.66 29.35
CA GLY A 125 2.35 9.32 30.61
C GLY A 125 3.50 10.31 30.44
N ILE A 126 3.45 11.40 31.20
CA ILE A 126 4.56 12.32 31.42
C ILE A 126 4.70 12.59 32.91
N LEU A 127 5.82 12.13 33.49
CA LEU A 127 6.23 12.46 34.84
C LEU A 127 7.31 13.54 34.76
N VAL A 128 7.07 14.66 35.43
CA VAL A 128 8.03 15.77 35.49
C VAL A 128 8.52 15.91 36.91
N GLU A 129 9.83 15.81 37.11
CA GLU A 129 10.47 16.15 38.38
C GLU A 129 11.10 17.54 38.29
N ASN A 130 11.04 18.29 39.37
CA ASN A 130 11.64 19.61 39.50
C ASN A 130 12.48 19.68 40.77
N THR A 131 13.74 20.07 40.60
CA THR A 131 14.65 20.38 41.71
C THR A 131 14.83 21.89 41.80
N ASP A 132 14.43 22.49 42.93
CA ASP A 132 14.59 23.92 43.16
C ASP A 132 16.03 24.30 43.58
N GLY A 133 16.29 25.61 43.78
CA GLY A 133 17.61 26.10 44.19
C GLY A 133 18.07 25.69 45.59
N THR A 134 17.19 25.07 46.39
CA THR A 134 17.50 24.51 47.72
C THR A 134 17.75 23.00 47.68
N GLY A 135 17.57 22.37 46.51
CA GLY A 135 17.64 20.92 46.35
C GLY A 135 16.33 20.20 46.74
N CYS A 136 15.23 20.93 46.94
CA CYS A 136 13.92 20.32 47.17
C CYS A 136 13.39 19.73 45.86
N VAL A 137 13.10 18.43 45.86
CA VAL A 137 12.55 17.70 44.71
C VAL A 137 11.04 17.60 44.84
N THR A 138 10.34 18.02 43.80
CA THR A 138 8.88 17.92 43.67
C THR A 138 8.55 17.32 42.31
N ASN A 139 7.40 16.66 42.16
CA ASN A 139 7.01 16.09 40.88
C ASN A 139 5.52 16.31 40.57
N ASN A 140 5.17 16.13 39.30
CA ASN A 140 3.80 16.14 38.82
C ASN A 140 3.65 15.16 37.66
N PHE A 141 2.45 14.60 37.51
CA PHE A 141 2.18 13.55 36.53
C PHE A 141 0.93 13.90 35.72
N LYS A 142 1.02 13.73 34.40
CA LYS A 142 -0.11 13.85 33.47
C LYS A 142 -0.16 12.64 32.55
N VAL A 143 -1.36 12.36 32.05
CA VAL A 143 -1.63 11.21 31.20
C VAL A 143 -2.54 11.64 30.07
N TYR A 144 -2.17 11.25 28.86
CA TYR A 144 -3.01 11.30 27.67
C TYR A 144 -3.56 9.90 27.41
N ARG A 145 -4.86 9.82 27.11
CA ARG A 145 -5.45 8.58 26.61
C ARG A 145 -5.32 8.58 25.09
N ILE A 146 -4.52 7.65 24.58
CA ILE A 146 -4.30 7.47 23.15
C ILE A 146 -5.36 6.50 22.60
N ARG A 147 -5.96 6.85 21.47
CA ARG A 147 -6.98 6.08 20.78
C ARG A 147 -6.52 5.84 19.34
N PRO A 148 -5.97 4.68 19.04
CA PRO A 148 -5.67 4.34 17.67
C PRO A 148 -6.91 4.43 16.79
N VAL A 149 -6.72 4.88 15.57
CA VAL A 149 -7.76 4.86 14.54
C VAL A 149 -7.27 3.96 13.42
N HIS A 150 -8.13 3.02 13.02
CA HIS A 150 -7.86 2.19 11.86
C HIS A 150 -8.02 3.04 10.60
N ALA A 151 -6.94 3.15 9.83
CA ALA A 151 -6.85 4.05 8.68
C ALA A 151 -6.09 3.41 7.51
N PHE A 152 -5.86 2.10 7.54
CA PHE A 152 -5.20 1.40 6.45
C PHE A 152 -6.00 1.61 5.16
N SER A 153 -5.35 2.11 4.12
CA SER A 153 -6.01 2.38 2.84
C SER A 153 -5.17 1.85 1.70
N LEU A 154 -5.85 1.44 0.65
CA LEU A 154 -5.28 1.11 -0.63
C LEU A 154 -5.82 2.08 -1.67
N ASP A 155 -5.11 2.21 -2.78
CA ASP A 155 -5.59 2.91 -3.96
C ASP A 155 -4.90 2.32 -5.20
N ILE A 156 -5.64 2.04 -6.27
CA ILE A 156 -5.08 1.47 -7.51
C ILE A 156 -5.12 2.45 -8.68
N ALA A 157 -3.97 2.63 -9.34
CA ALA A 157 -3.81 3.43 -10.55
C ALA A 157 -3.32 2.57 -11.71
N ASN A 158 -3.72 2.95 -12.92
CA ASN A 158 -3.23 2.33 -14.13
C ASN A 158 -1.79 2.76 -14.45
N VAL A 159 -1.00 1.84 -15.01
CA VAL A 159 0.41 2.08 -15.37
C VAL A 159 0.63 1.70 -16.83
N GLN A 160 1.29 2.59 -17.58
CA GLN A 160 1.71 2.32 -18.95
C GLN A 160 2.82 1.27 -18.99
N ALA A 161 3.01 0.65 -20.15
CA ALA A 161 4.06 -0.37 -20.33
C ALA A 161 5.49 0.15 -20.09
N ASP A 162 5.71 1.47 -20.12
CA ASP A 162 6.99 2.11 -19.80
C ASP A 162 7.18 2.42 -18.30
N GLY A 163 6.22 2.06 -17.45
CA GLY A 163 6.22 2.32 -16.02
C GLY A 163 5.63 3.67 -15.61
N THR A 164 5.11 4.46 -16.57
CA THR A 164 4.46 5.74 -16.27
C THR A 164 3.08 5.51 -15.64
N VAL A 165 2.88 6.00 -14.42
CA VAL A 165 1.57 5.98 -13.74
C VAL A 165 0.65 7.02 -14.37
N LEU A 166 -0.59 6.65 -14.67
CA LEU A 166 -1.60 7.54 -15.22
C LEU A 166 -2.65 7.94 -14.18
N GLY A 167 -2.96 9.24 -14.15
CA GLY A 167 -3.93 9.83 -13.22
C GLY A 167 -3.38 9.90 -11.80
N ALA A 168 -2.79 11.03 -11.43
CA ALA A 168 -2.35 11.29 -10.05
C ALA A 168 -3.52 11.23 -9.04
N ASP A 169 -4.77 11.37 -9.52
CA ASP A 169 -6.00 11.35 -8.73
C ASP A 169 -6.77 10.03 -8.85
N TYR A 170 -6.17 8.97 -9.40
CA TYR A 170 -6.79 7.66 -9.63
C TYR A 170 -7.97 7.69 -10.63
N GLY A 171 -8.42 6.52 -11.10
CA GLY A 171 -9.58 6.39 -12.00
C GLY A 171 -9.38 6.76 -13.48
N ALA A 172 -8.15 7.09 -13.92
CA ALA A 172 -7.86 7.34 -15.33
C ALA A 172 -7.78 6.02 -16.12
N ASN A 173 -8.57 5.88 -17.19
CA ASN A 173 -8.57 4.69 -18.03
C ASN A 173 -7.37 4.68 -19.01
N ILE A 174 -6.84 3.50 -19.30
CA ILE A 174 -5.85 3.29 -20.36
C ILE A 174 -6.49 2.51 -21.50
N ASP A 175 -6.27 2.98 -22.72
CA ASP A 175 -6.51 2.19 -23.92
C ASP A 175 -5.23 1.47 -24.36
N ASN A 176 -5.34 0.17 -24.57
CA ASN A 176 -4.29 -0.68 -25.10
C ASN A 176 -4.71 -1.22 -26.48
N CYS A 177 -3.74 -1.45 -27.34
CA CYS A 177 -3.97 -2.23 -28.56
C CYS A 177 -4.04 -3.72 -28.22
N LEU A 178 -4.90 -4.46 -28.91
CA LEU A 178 -4.87 -5.92 -28.88
C LEU A 178 -3.51 -6.43 -29.36
N ALA A 179 -3.06 -7.52 -28.74
CA ALA A 179 -1.87 -8.24 -29.16
C ALA A 179 -1.99 -8.69 -30.62
N GLU A 180 -0.84 -8.82 -31.28
CA GLU A 180 -0.79 -9.41 -32.62
C GLU A 180 -1.23 -10.88 -32.60
N ILE A 181 -1.80 -11.34 -33.71
CA ILE A 181 -2.09 -12.76 -33.92
C ILE A 181 -0.76 -13.48 -34.07
N VAL A 182 -0.51 -14.46 -33.20
CA VAL A 182 0.75 -15.20 -33.12
C VAL A 182 0.83 -16.28 -34.19
N SER A 183 -0.28 -16.99 -34.43
CA SER A 183 -0.35 -18.02 -35.46
C SER A 183 -1.77 -18.23 -35.98
N ALA A 184 -1.85 -18.75 -37.20
CA ALA A 184 -3.06 -19.29 -37.81
C ALA A 184 -2.64 -20.54 -38.60
N GLN A 185 -3.10 -21.71 -38.19
CA GLN A 185 -2.71 -22.99 -38.80
C GLN A 185 -3.96 -23.80 -39.14
N TYR A 186 -3.95 -24.44 -40.32
CA TYR A 186 -5.03 -25.34 -40.70
C TYR A 186 -4.92 -26.67 -39.95
N ASP A 187 -5.96 -27.03 -39.21
CA ASP A 187 -6.15 -28.32 -38.60
C ASP A 187 -7.01 -29.21 -39.54
N ALA A 188 -6.38 -30.23 -40.12
CA ALA A 188 -7.04 -31.15 -41.03
C ALA A 188 -8.01 -32.14 -40.34
N VAL A 189 -7.94 -32.27 -39.01
CA VAL A 189 -8.85 -33.11 -38.22
C VAL A 189 -10.14 -32.36 -37.95
N GLU A 190 -10.03 -31.09 -37.56
CA GLU A 190 -11.18 -30.21 -37.32
C GLU A 190 -11.71 -29.54 -38.59
N ASP A 191 -10.95 -29.64 -39.70
CA ASP A 191 -11.22 -28.96 -40.97
C ASP A 191 -11.41 -27.44 -40.78
N ALA A 192 -10.58 -26.85 -39.91
CA ALA A 192 -10.69 -25.46 -39.46
C ALA A 192 -9.31 -24.79 -39.38
N ILE A 193 -9.29 -23.46 -39.19
CA ILE A 193 -8.07 -22.72 -38.86
C ILE A 193 -8.00 -22.54 -37.34
N ASP A 194 -6.98 -23.09 -36.70
CA ASP A 194 -6.65 -22.82 -35.30
C ASP A 194 -5.84 -21.52 -35.21
N TYR A 195 -6.38 -20.56 -34.46
CA TYR A 195 -5.78 -19.25 -34.24
C TYR A 195 -5.08 -19.18 -32.88
N GLN A 196 -4.05 -18.35 -32.76
CA GLN A 196 -3.51 -17.97 -31.47
C GLN A 196 -3.50 -16.44 -31.39
N PHE A 197 -4.40 -15.88 -30.61
CA PHE A 197 -4.66 -14.44 -30.55
C PHE A 197 -3.69 -13.66 -29.63
N GLY A 198 -2.63 -14.32 -29.16
CA GLY A 198 -1.57 -13.70 -28.40
C GLY A 198 -1.97 -13.30 -26.99
N VAL A 199 -1.14 -12.43 -26.40
CA VAL A 199 -1.20 -12.09 -24.98
C VAL A 199 -1.06 -10.58 -24.81
N ASN A 200 -1.94 -9.97 -24.01
CA ASN A 200 -1.82 -8.60 -23.55
C ASN A 200 -1.29 -8.56 -22.11
N THR A 201 -0.35 -7.65 -21.83
CA THR A 201 0.14 -7.39 -20.47
C THR A 201 -0.31 -6.01 -20.03
N PHE A 202 -0.92 -5.95 -18.85
CA PHE A 202 -1.39 -4.73 -18.19
C PHE A 202 -0.62 -4.55 -16.88
N TYR A 203 -0.40 -3.30 -16.52
CA TYR A 203 0.29 -2.94 -15.29
C TYR A 203 -0.54 -1.96 -14.47
N TYR A 204 -0.43 -2.11 -13.15
CA TYR A 204 -1.10 -1.28 -12.17
C TYR A 204 -0.12 -0.93 -11.04
N ALA A 205 -0.34 0.20 -10.41
CA ALA A 205 0.35 0.60 -9.19
C ALA A 205 -0.68 0.65 -8.06
N VAL A 206 -0.37 -0.01 -6.94
CA VAL A 206 -1.20 0.02 -5.74
C VAL A 206 -0.45 0.78 -4.68
N ALA A 207 -0.99 1.93 -4.28
CA ALA A 207 -0.51 2.70 -3.16
C ALA A 207 -1.15 2.16 -1.87
N ALA A 208 -0.36 1.98 -0.82
CA ALA A 208 -0.82 1.52 0.49
C ALA A 208 -0.32 2.49 1.57
N ALA A 209 -1.19 2.91 2.49
CA ALA A 209 -0.86 3.87 3.54
C ALA A 209 -1.30 3.42 4.94
N ASN A 210 -0.77 4.07 5.97
CA ASN A 210 -1.22 3.95 7.36
C ASN A 210 -1.19 2.53 7.93
N PHE A 211 -0.08 1.81 7.70
CA PHE A 211 0.07 0.44 8.19
C PHE A 211 1.46 0.18 8.78
N SER A 212 1.57 -0.94 9.48
CA SER A 212 2.84 -1.45 9.99
C SER A 212 2.90 -2.96 9.83
N GLY A 213 4.10 -3.52 9.70
CA GLY A 213 4.27 -4.95 9.50
C GLY A 213 3.90 -5.34 8.06
N SER A 214 2.80 -6.07 7.88
CA SER A 214 2.39 -6.57 6.57
C SER A 214 0.87 -6.63 6.40
N TRP A 215 0.44 -6.79 5.16
CA TRP A 215 -0.95 -6.96 4.78
C TRP A 215 -1.10 -8.01 3.68
N GLN A 216 -2.28 -8.61 3.62
CA GLN A 216 -2.67 -9.62 2.67
C GLN A 216 -3.37 -8.96 1.49
N LEU A 217 -2.72 -8.91 0.33
CA LEU A 217 -3.31 -8.40 -0.90
C LEU A 217 -4.38 -9.35 -1.44
N ARG A 218 -5.52 -8.77 -1.82
CA ARG A 218 -6.59 -9.39 -2.58
C ARG A 218 -6.89 -8.56 -3.82
N VAL A 219 -7.29 -9.22 -4.90
CA VAL A 219 -7.71 -8.57 -6.14
C VAL A 219 -8.98 -9.22 -6.66
N GLU A 220 -9.81 -8.46 -7.37
CA GLU A 220 -10.93 -8.96 -8.14
C GLU A 220 -10.71 -8.61 -9.60
N LEU A 221 -10.71 -9.63 -10.47
CA LEU A 221 -10.66 -9.46 -11.91
C LEU A 221 -12.04 -9.67 -12.51
N THR A 222 -12.48 -8.73 -13.34
CA THR A 222 -13.69 -8.86 -14.16
C THR A 222 -13.44 -8.46 -15.61
N GLY A 223 -14.21 -9.03 -16.53
CA GLY A 223 -14.24 -8.63 -17.94
C GLY A 223 -13.56 -9.62 -18.88
N LEU A 224 -13.10 -10.78 -18.39
CA LEU A 224 -12.66 -11.87 -19.29
C LEU A 224 -13.87 -12.46 -20.03
N THR A 225 -13.67 -12.74 -21.31
CA THR A 225 -14.65 -13.43 -22.16
C THR A 225 -14.14 -14.82 -22.56
N LEU A 226 -14.96 -15.57 -23.31
CA LEU A 226 -14.71 -16.99 -23.62
C LEU A 226 -13.31 -17.24 -24.21
N SER A 227 -12.69 -18.34 -23.77
CA SER A 227 -11.28 -18.76 -23.89
C SER A 227 -10.20 -17.92 -23.21
N GLN A 228 -10.47 -16.70 -22.78
CA GLN A 228 -9.43 -15.87 -22.18
C GLN A 228 -9.01 -16.39 -20.80
N ARG A 229 -7.73 -16.25 -20.47
CA ARG A 229 -7.16 -16.67 -19.19
C ARG A 229 -6.21 -15.61 -18.66
N ALA A 230 -6.25 -15.36 -17.37
CA ALA A 230 -5.36 -14.42 -16.71
C ALA A 230 -4.25 -15.11 -15.90
N THR A 231 -3.16 -14.38 -15.73
CA THR A 231 -2.15 -14.59 -14.69
C THR A 231 -1.92 -13.24 -14.03
N ILE A 232 -1.95 -13.17 -12.69
CA ILE A 232 -1.75 -11.92 -11.96
C ILE A 232 -0.62 -12.10 -10.96
N THR A 233 0.35 -11.21 -11.01
CA THR A 233 1.54 -11.18 -10.13
C THR A 233 1.79 -9.78 -9.61
N TRP A 234 2.58 -9.63 -8.54
CA TRP A 234 3.02 -8.33 -8.03
C TRP A 234 4.49 -8.31 -7.61
N GLY A 235 4.99 -7.10 -7.38
CA GLY A 235 6.30 -6.85 -6.75
C GLY A 235 6.47 -5.41 -6.31
N TYR A 236 7.52 -5.15 -5.53
CA TYR A 236 7.80 -3.84 -4.95
C TYR A 236 8.23 -2.76 -5.95
N THR A 237 8.64 -3.17 -7.15
CA THR A 237 9.04 -2.26 -8.22
C THR A 237 8.37 -2.70 -9.51
N PHE A 238 8.23 -1.79 -10.46
CA PHE A 238 7.70 -2.12 -11.78
C PHE A 238 8.44 -3.30 -12.45
N ALA A 239 9.78 -3.32 -12.32
CA ALA A 239 10.62 -4.39 -12.87
C ALA A 239 10.40 -5.75 -12.17
N THR A 240 9.94 -5.75 -10.92
CA THR A 240 9.70 -6.95 -10.11
C THR A 240 8.23 -7.31 -10.00
N ALA A 241 7.33 -6.66 -10.75
CA ALA A 241 5.90 -6.94 -10.77
C ALA A 241 5.53 -8.39 -11.14
N GLY A 242 6.52 -9.19 -11.56
CA GLY A 242 6.41 -10.60 -11.89
C GLY A 242 6.69 -11.60 -10.77
N ASP A 243 7.17 -11.14 -9.61
CA ASP A 243 7.86 -12.01 -8.65
C ASP A 243 6.89 -12.81 -7.76
N ASN A 244 5.78 -12.20 -7.34
CA ASN A 244 4.88 -12.78 -6.34
C ASN A 244 3.51 -13.09 -6.96
N PRO A 245 3.04 -14.35 -6.94
CA PRO A 245 1.77 -14.71 -7.57
C PRO A 245 0.55 -14.30 -6.74
N ILE A 246 -0.48 -13.82 -7.44
CA ILE A 246 -1.82 -13.53 -6.91
C ILE A 246 -2.83 -14.50 -7.51
N ALA A 247 -2.95 -14.50 -8.84
CA ALA A 247 -3.77 -15.43 -9.59
C ALA A 247 -2.85 -16.31 -10.46
N PRO A 248 -2.92 -17.65 -10.34
CA PRO A 248 -2.10 -18.54 -11.15
C PRO A 248 -2.46 -18.45 -12.64
N ALA A 249 -1.57 -18.93 -13.51
CA ALA A 249 -1.85 -18.99 -14.93
C ALA A 249 -3.07 -19.88 -15.23
N GLY A 250 -3.93 -19.43 -16.14
CA GLY A 250 -5.19 -20.12 -16.44
C GLY A 250 -6.36 -19.67 -15.57
N SER A 251 -6.23 -18.57 -14.84
CA SER A 251 -7.32 -18.03 -14.02
C SER A 251 -8.42 -17.41 -14.90
N VAL A 252 -9.66 -17.45 -14.42
CA VAL A 252 -10.83 -16.77 -15.01
C VAL A 252 -11.20 -15.56 -14.14
N ASP A 253 -12.31 -14.89 -14.44
CA ASP A 253 -12.83 -13.81 -13.58
C ASP A 253 -13.08 -14.31 -12.15
N GLY A 254 -12.89 -13.41 -11.19
CA GLY A 254 -13.14 -13.68 -9.77
C GLY A 254 -12.12 -13.03 -8.83
N GLU A 255 -12.25 -13.41 -7.56
CA GLU A 255 -11.38 -12.93 -6.49
C GLU A 255 -10.16 -13.83 -6.27
N PHE A 256 -9.02 -13.21 -6.04
CA PHE A 256 -7.76 -13.88 -5.78
C PHE A 256 -7.03 -13.26 -4.60
N THR A 257 -6.29 -14.08 -3.86
CA THR A 257 -5.49 -13.68 -2.71
C THR A 257 -4.03 -13.96 -2.99
N SER A 258 -3.16 -12.97 -2.77
CA SER A 258 -1.71 -13.14 -2.91
C SER A 258 -1.19 -14.26 -2.00
N THR A 259 -0.29 -15.09 -2.48
CA THR A 259 0.33 -16.12 -1.63
C THR A 259 1.41 -15.55 -0.71
N VAL A 260 1.93 -14.38 -1.06
CA VAL A 260 2.96 -13.66 -0.32
C VAL A 260 2.37 -12.36 0.22
N PRO A 261 2.39 -12.12 1.55
CA PRO A 261 2.00 -10.85 2.11
C PRO A 261 2.88 -9.70 1.63
N VAL A 262 2.31 -8.51 1.54
CA VAL A 262 3.04 -7.28 1.27
C VAL A 262 3.56 -6.74 2.59
N ALA A 263 4.88 -6.63 2.74
CA ALA A 263 5.51 -6.11 3.95
C ALA A 263 5.91 -4.65 3.77
N ALA A 264 5.82 -3.87 4.85
CA ALA A 264 6.34 -2.51 4.90
C ALA A 264 7.86 -2.52 4.69
N GLN A 265 8.38 -1.72 3.76
CA GLN A 265 9.81 -1.67 3.46
C GLN A 265 10.62 -0.97 4.56
N GLY A 266 9.99 -0.05 5.30
CA GLY A 266 10.56 0.62 6.47
C GLY A 266 10.04 0.11 7.82
N GLY A 267 9.27 -0.98 7.85
CA GLY A 267 8.57 -1.49 9.05
C GLY A 267 7.27 -0.76 9.39
N SER A 268 7.18 0.54 9.04
CA SER A 268 5.98 1.36 9.19
C SER A 268 5.78 2.28 7.99
N VAL A 269 4.53 2.47 7.58
CA VAL A 269 4.16 3.28 6.42
C VAL A 269 3.14 4.34 6.82
N GLY A 270 3.53 5.61 6.64
CA GLY A 270 2.71 6.78 6.92
C GLY A 270 1.92 7.29 5.71
N LEU A 271 1.67 8.61 5.64
CA LEU A 271 0.75 9.21 4.65
C LEU A 271 1.33 9.22 3.24
N ALA A 272 2.66 9.26 3.15
CA ALA A 272 3.35 9.13 1.87
C ALA A 272 3.08 7.77 1.20
N GLY A 273 2.63 6.78 1.99
CA GLY A 273 2.39 5.43 1.53
C GLY A 273 3.65 4.70 1.12
N GLU A 274 3.44 3.51 0.58
CA GLU A 274 4.39 2.74 -0.22
C GLU A 274 3.63 2.21 -1.45
N THR A 275 4.35 1.93 -2.55
CA THR A 275 3.74 1.43 -3.78
C THR A 275 4.24 0.03 -4.10
N ILE A 276 3.31 -0.85 -4.47
CA ILE A 276 3.62 -2.08 -5.21
C ILE A 276 3.09 -1.99 -6.63
N TYR A 277 3.61 -2.84 -7.51
CA TYR A 277 3.18 -2.93 -8.90
C TYR A 277 2.58 -4.30 -9.16
N ILE A 278 1.40 -4.32 -9.78
CA ILE A 278 0.73 -5.52 -10.26
C ILE A 278 0.97 -5.65 -11.76
N ARG A 279 1.31 -6.86 -12.20
CA ARG A 279 1.32 -7.26 -13.62
C ARG A 279 0.20 -8.27 -13.85
N MET A 280 -0.70 -7.94 -14.75
CA MET A 280 -1.75 -8.83 -15.22
C MET A 280 -1.47 -9.22 -16.68
N VAL A 281 -1.44 -10.51 -16.95
CA VAL A 281 -1.21 -11.07 -18.28
C VAL A 281 -2.50 -11.78 -18.70
N ILE A 282 -3.12 -11.33 -19.78
CA ILE A 282 -4.31 -11.96 -20.37
C ILE A 282 -3.90 -12.70 -21.63
N ASP A 283 -4.02 -14.01 -21.61
CA ASP A 283 -3.96 -14.88 -22.78
C ASP A 283 -5.33 -14.91 -23.45
N HIS A 284 -5.37 -14.58 -24.73
CA HIS A 284 -6.60 -14.57 -25.51
C HIS A 284 -7.00 -15.98 -26.01
N GLY A 285 -6.07 -16.94 -25.96
CA GLY A 285 -6.29 -18.28 -26.48
C GLY A 285 -6.62 -18.28 -27.98
N ASN A 286 -7.47 -19.21 -28.38
CA ASN A 286 -7.81 -19.45 -29.78
C ASN A 286 -9.24 -19.08 -30.20
N LEU A 287 -10.10 -18.65 -29.27
CA LEU A 287 -11.49 -18.27 -29.58
C LEU A 287 -11.77 -16.77 -29.43
N PHE A 288 -10.86 -16.00 -28.84
CA PHE A 288 -11.05 -14.57 -28.63
C PHE A 288 -10.47 -13.73 -29.79
N GLU A 289 -11.30 -13.49 -30.80
CA GLU A 289 -10.92 -12.65 -31.95
C GLU A 289 -10.80 -11.16 -31.58
N GLY A 290 -11.54 -10.69 -30.56
CA GLY A 290 -11.45 -9.31 -30.09
C GLY A 290 -11.92 -8.25 -31.10
N ILE A 291 -13.00 -8.53 -31.84
CA ILE A 291 -13.63 -7.59 -32.80
C ILE A 291 -14.46 -6.48 -32.14
N ALA A 292 -14.73 -6.60 -30.84
CA ALA A 292 -15.43 -5.61 -30.04
C ALA A 292 -14.48 -5.01 -28.98
N LEU A 293 -14.82 -3.81 -28.50
CA LEU A 293 -14.13 -3.21 -27.36
C LEU A 293 -14.25 -4.14 -26.16
N SER A 294 -13.14 -4.47 -25.52
CA SER A 294 -13.13 -5.19 -24.25
C SER A 294 -12.61 -4.29 -23.15
N GLN A 295 -13.16 -4.46 -21.96
CA GLN A 295 -12.75 -3.72 -20.78
C GLN A 295 -12.46 -4.71 -19.66
N TYR A 296 -11.32 -4.56 -19.02
CA TYR A 296 -10.92 -5.37 -17.87
C TYR A 296 -10.84 -4.45 -16.67
N ALA A 297 -11.58 -4.79 -15.62
CA ALA A 297 -11.49 -4.10 -14.35
C ALA A 297 -10.67 -4.96 -13.39
N LEU A 298 -9.67 -4.34 -12.79
CA LEU A 298 -8.95 -4.91 -11.66
C LEU A 298 -9.26 -4.06 -10.43
N ALA A 299 -9.90 -4.67 -9.45
CA ALA A 299 -10.14 -4.07 -8.16
C ALA A 299 -9.14 -4.62 -7.12
N VAL A 300 -8.81 -3.82 -6.10
CA VAL A 300 -7.93 -4.22 -5.01
C VAL A 300 -8.62 -4.12 -3.67
N ASN A 301 -8.16 -4.94 -2.73
CA ASN A 301 -8.56 -4.94 -1.33
C ASN A 301 -7.36 -5.48 -0.52
N GLY A 302 -7.28 -5.14 0.75
CA GLY A 302 -6.25 -5.66 1.62
C GLY A 302 -6.72 -5.83 3.05
N ASN A 303 -6.10 -6.77 3.75
CA ASN A 303 -6.29 -6.92 5.19
C ASN A 303 -4.94 -6.93 5.90
N LEU A 304 -4.80 -6.11 6.94
CA LEU A 304 -3.63 -6.13 7.80
C LEU A 304 -3.41 -7.52 8.42
N LEU A 305 -2.15 -7.86 8.65
CA LEU A 305 -1.72 -9.08 9.30
C LEU A 305 -1.10 -8.79 10.66
N THR A 306 -1.34 -9.67 11.60
CA THR A 306 -0.58 -9.73 12.85
C THR A 306 0.85 -10.20 12.56
N SER A 307 1.76 -10.04 13.52
CA SER A 307 3.13 -10.56 13.42
C SER A 307 3.20 -12.09 13.23
N GLY A 308 2.13 -12.81 13.60
CA GLY A 308 1.98 -14.25 13.38
C GLY A 308 1.36 -14.62 12.02
N GLY A 309 1.06 -13.63 11.17
CA GLY A 309 0.47 -13.85 9.83
C GLY A 309 -1.04 -14.09 9.83
N ALA A 310 -1.74 -13.86 10.95
CA ALA A 310 -3.20 -13.95 11.00
C ALA A 310 -3.84 -12.62 10.58
N LEU A 311 -5.00 -12.67 9.92
CA LEU A 311 -5.78 -11.48 9.57
C LEU A 311 -6.19 -10.70 10.83
N VAL A 312 -5.99 -9.39 10.80
CA VAL A 312 -6.43 -8.47 11.84
C VAL A 312 -7.93 -8.26 11.70
N ALA A 313 -8.69 -8.47 12.78
CA ALA A 313 -10.13 -8.21 12.79
C ALA A 313 -10.40 -6.72 12.55
N ASN A 314 -11.31 -6.42 11.61
CA ASN A 314 -11.57 -5.06 11.10
C ASN A 314 -10.31 -4.36 10.55
N GLY A 315 -9.31 -5.12 10.11
CA GLY A 315 -8.09 -4.61 9.50
C GLY A 315 -8.16 -4.48 7.98
N ALA A 316 -9.36 -4.50 7.40
CA ALA A 316 -9.55 -4.30 5.96
C ALA A 316 -9.23 -2.87 5.54
N ASP A 317 -8.87 -2.63 4.29
CA ASP A 317 -8.68 -1.28 3.80
C ASP A 317 -9.98 -0.45 3.92
N VAL A 318 -9.80 0.85 4.16
CA VAL A 318 -10.89 1.80 4.32
C VAL A 318 -10.96 2.71 3.11
N HIS A 319 -12.18 3.06 2.74
CA HIS A 319 -12.43 4.09 1.75
C HIS A 319 -11.98 5.47 2.26
N HIS A 320 -11.44 6.28 1.35
CA HIS A 320 -10.93 7.62 1.67
C HIS A 320 -11.98 8.67 2.03
N THR A 321 -13.26 8.38 1.78
CA THR A 321 -14.39 9.26 2.14
C THR A 321 -15.43 8.56 3.01
N GLY A 322 -16.38 9.34 3.54
CA GLY A 322 -17.49 8.85 4.38
C GLY A 322 -17.39 9.31 5.84
N THR A 323 -18.31 8.89 6.69
CA THR A 323 -18.22 9.13 8.14
C THR A 323 -18.99 8.04 8.90
N PRO A 324 -18.30 7.06 9.53
CA PRO A 324 -16.84 6.82 9.52
C PRO A 324 -16.33 6.36 8.13
N CYS A 325 -15.01 6.25 7.95
CA CYS A 325 -14.44 5.60 6.77
C CYS A 325 -15.00 4.18 6.66
N ALA A 326 -15.68 3.87 5.56
CA ALA A 326 -16.30 2.57 5.36
C ALA A 326 -15.26 1.56 4.89
N GLN A 327 -15.39 0.31 5.33
CA GLN A 327 -14.69 -0.83 4.72
C GLN A 327 -15.64 -1.37 3.65
N VAL A 328 -15.30 -1.15 2.39
CA VAL A 328 -16.07 -1.63 1.25
C VAL A 328 -15.14 -2.52 0.45
N ASP A 329 -15.51 -3.79 0.28
CA ASP A 329 -14.65 -4.71 -0.47
C ASP A 329 -14.56 -4.26 -1.93
N PHE A 330 -13.34 -4.15 -2.45
CA PHE A 330 -13.04 -3.93 -3.87
C PHE A 330 -13.61 -2.62 -4.45
N ASP A 331 -13.66 -1.56 -3.66
CA ASP A 331 -14.09 -0.23 -4.11
C ASP A 331 -12.99 0.58 -4.84
N ASP A 332 -11.74 0.15 -4.72
CA ASP A 332 -10.62 0.67 -5.50
C ASP A 332 -10.44 -0.09 -6.81
N ILE A 333 -10.88 0.52 -7.91
CA ILE A 333 -10.98 -0.10 -9.23
C ILE A 333 -10.15 0.66 -10.25
N ALA A 334 -9.33 -0.07 -11.03
CA ALA A 334 -8.68 0.44 -12.23
C ALA A 334 -9.20 -0.29 -13.47
N LEU A 335 -9.58 0.47 -14.49
CA LEU A 335 -10.13 -0.04 -15.75
C LEU A 335 -9.12 0.15 -16.89
N GLN A 336 -8.83 -0.91 -17.64
CA GLN A 336 -8.09 -0.83 -18.90
C GLN A 336 -8.93 -1.41 -20.04
N SER A 337 -8.91 -0.71 -21.18
CA SER A 337 -9.65 -1.09 -22.38
C SER A 337 -8.72 -1.66 -23.44
N LEU A 338 -9.18 -2.66 -24.18
CA LEU A 338 -8.54 -3.16 -25.39
C LEU A 338 -9.32 -2.71 -26.61
N LYS A 339 -8.64 -1.98 -27.50
CA LYS A 339 -9.21 -1.55 -28.78
C LYS A 339 -9.45 -2.77 -29.67
N PRO A 340 -10.61 -2.84 -30.34
CA PRO A 340 -10.96 -3.97 -31.18
C PRO A 340 -10.02 -4.13 -32.37
N ARG A 341 -9.86 -5.38 -32.84
CA ARG A 341 -9.28 -5.68 -34.14
C ARG A 341 -10.24 -5.25 -35.27
N PRO A 342 -9.73 -4.98 -36.47
CA PRO A 342 -10.58 -4.78 -37.63
C PRO A 342 -11.45 -6.02 -37.88
N ASP A 343 -12.76 -5.81 -38.02
CA ASP A 343 -13.71 -6.84 -38.38
C ASP A 343 -13.67 -7.11 -39.90
N ILE A 344 -13.47 -8.38 -40.29
CA ILE A 344 -13.37 -8.80 -41.68
C ILE A 344 -14.69 -9.48 -42.09
N GLN A 345 -15.57 -8.68 -42.70
CA GLN A 345 -16.85 -9.14 -43.23
C GLN A 345 -16.68 -9.70 -44.66
N SER A 346 -17.08 -10.95 -44.84
CA SER A 346 -16.91 -11.68 -46.09
C SER A 346 -17.99 -11.32 -47.11
N VAL A 347 -17.59 -10.99 -48.36
CA VAL A 347 -18.53 -10.58 -49.42
C VAL A 347 -18.62 -11.61 -50.55
N ASN A 348 -17.54 -11.87 -51.32
CA ASN A 348 -17.49 -12.96 -52.31
C ASN A 348 -16.06 -13.18 -52.88
N PRO A 349 -15.53 -14.42 -52.92
CA PRO A 349 -16.02 -15.58 -52.19
C PRO A 349 -15.88 -15.36 -50.68
N ALA A 350 -16.78 -15.95 -49.90
CA ALA A 350 -16.51 -16.05 -48.47
C ALA A 350 -15.25 -16.92 -48.30
N PRO A 351 -14.23 -16.47 -47.53
CA PRO A 351 -13.12 -17.33 -47.13
C PRO A 351 -13.67 -18.61 -46.52
N GLN A 352 -13.06 -19.76 -46.83
CA GLN A 352 -13.49 -21.06 -46.29
C GLN A 352 -13.13 -21.27 -44.80
N GLY A 353 -12.61 -20.26 -44.10
CA GLY A 353 -12.26 -20.34 -42.68
C GLY A 353 -13.37 -19.78 -41.81
N TYR A 354 -14.28 -20.64 -41.37
CA TYR A 354 -15.29 -20.35 -40.36
C TYR A 354 -14.66 -20.63 -38.99
N LEU A 355 -14.49 -19.60 -38.14
CA LEU A 355 -14.49 -19.84 -36.70
C LEU A 355 -15.94 -20.22 -36.37
N ASP A 356 -16.24 -21.52 -36.24
CA ASP A 356 -17.53 -21.96 -35.69
C ASP A 356 -17.54 -21.66 -34.20
N ILE A 357 -17.75 -20.39 -33.86
CA ILE A 357 -18.13 -19.96 -32.51
C ILE A 357 -19.59 -20.38 -32.30
N GLY A 358 -19.79 -21.67 -32.03
CA GLY A 358 -21.09 -22.23 -31.68
C GLY A 358 -21.80 -21.33 -30.66
N ASN A 359 -22.96 -20.81 -31.06
CA ASN A 359 -23.89 -20.11 -30.17
C ASN A 359 -24.40 -21.01 -29.04
#